data_AF-A0A847K0I1-F1
#
_entry.id   AF-A0A847K0I1-F1
#
_cell.length_a   1.000
_cell.length_b   1.000
_cell.length_c   1.000
_cell.angle_alpha   90.00
_cell.angle_beta   90.00
_cell.angle_gamma   90.00
#
_symmetry.space_group_name_H-M   'P 1'
#
loop_
_entity.id
_entity.type
_entity.pdbx_description
1 polymer ?
#
loop_
_entity_poly.entity_id
_entity_poly.type
_entity_poly.pdbx_seq_one_letter_code
_entity_poly.pdbx_strand_id
1 'polypeptide(L)'
;MTPGYIAAVLMMAVTMQGDGNAADAIAKRFKAQVVVETGLTVPASSSASLRAATIEKALDALVAEMPGSTWRRLHVQVPSGKPMPTARALADRVRMVEGQSGANLVIEKPADTRATVLMGNYSVTPAYRSELTKAQYRTVYLILHARAPRESAAKPQADERAPQDQSVVVDVFGDMLGTFFSLDPDSQQAGMQQAMSLLQTLDPGSRADFVTTMWRSMSPELKADIARSIMRYEQMRQRGP
;
A
#
# COMPACT_ATOMS: atom_id res chain seq x y z
N MET A 1 -18.72 -13.73 -48.51
CA MET A 1 -17.64 -13.19 -47.66
C MET A 1 -17.96 -11.75 -47.33
N THR A 2 -18.52 -11.50 -46.14
CA THR A 2 -18.96 -10.17 -45.69
C THR A 2 -18.17 -9.81 -44.43
N PRO A 3 -17.35 -8.74 -44.44
CA PRO A 3 -16.57 -8.31 -43.29
C PRO A 3 -17.45 -7.43 -42.41
N GLY A 4 -18.36 -8.04 -41.63
CA GLY A 4 -19.32 -7.30 -40.80
C GLY A 4 -19.44 -7.78 -39.36
N TYR A 5 -18.89 -8.94 -39.01
CA TYR A 5 -19.23 -9.61 -37.74
C TYR A 5 -18.18 -9.52 -36.63
N ILE A 6 -16.98 -9.01 -36.90
CA ILE A 6 -15.90 -8.97 -35.89
C ILE A 6 -15.95 -7.68 -35.05
N ALA A 7 -16.61 -6.62 -35.52
CA ALA A 7 -16.74 -5.37 -34.76
C ALA A 7 -17.78 -5.43 -33.62
N ALA A 8 -18.71 -6.40 -33.63
CA ALA A 8 -19.76 -6.51 -32.62
C ALA A 8 -19.33 -7.30 -31.37
N VAL A 9 -18.34 -8.20 -31.49
CA VAL A 9 -17.91 -9.06 -30.37
C VAL A 9 -16.93 -8.34 -29.43
N LEU A 10 -16.23 -7.30 -29.90
CA LEU A 10 -15.31 -6.53 -29.06
C LEU A 10 -15.96 -5.38 -28.26
N MET A 11 -17.24 -5.05 -28.54
CA MET A 11 -18.03 -4.11 -27.73
C MET A 11 -18.88 -4.80 -26.65
N MET A 12 -18.90 -6.14 -26.59
CA MET A 12 -19.78 -6.90 -25.69
C MET A 12 -19.16 -7.29 -24.33
N ALA A 13 -17.88 -6.97 -24.08
CA ALA A 13 -17.20 -7.35 -22.84
C ALA A 13 -17.12 -6.23 -21.77
N VAL A 14 -17.80 -5.10 -21.96
CA VAL A 14 -17.76 -3.94 -21.03
C VAL A 14 -19.09 -3.70 -20.31
N THR A 15 -20.13 -4.49 -20.59
CA THR A 15 -21.48 -4.29 -20.02
C THR A 15 -22.12 -5.62 -19.65
N MET A 16 -21.55 -6.32 -18.66
CA MET A 16 -22.29 -7.34 -17.91
C MET A 16 -21.93 -7.26 -16.43
N GLN A 17 -22.34 -6.16 -15.80
CA GLN A 17 -22.53 -6.08 -14.36
C GLN A 17 -23.85 -5.34 -14.10
N GLY A 18 -24.96 -5.99 -14.49
CA GLY A 18 -26.34 -5.73 -14.09
C GLY A 18 -26.90 -4.31 -14.26
N ASP A 19 -27.60 -4.07 -15.37
CA ASP A 19 -28.39 -2.86 -15.69
C ASP A 19 -29.46 -2.41 -14.64
N GLY A 20 -29.48 -2.95 -13.42
CA GLY A 20 -30.49 -2.73 -12.39
C GLY A 20 -29.95 -2.44 -10.98
N ASN A 21 -28.69 -1.99 -10.84
CA ASN A 21 -28.17 -1.57 -9.54
C ASN A 21 -27.95 -0.04 -9.44
N ALA A 22 -27.82 0.46 -8.21
CA ALA A 22 -27.69 1.89 -7.94
C ALA A 22 -26.42 2.51 -8.53
N ALA A 23 -25.32 1.76 -8.66
CA ALA A 23 -24.08 2.27 -9.26
C ALA A 23 -24.26 2.58 -10.75
N ASP A 24 -24.96 1.72 -11.49
CA ASP A 24 -25.27 1.95 -12.91
C ASP A 24 -26.24 3.12 -13.10
N ALA A 25 -27.20 3.28 -12.21
CA ALA A 25 -28.11 4.42 -12.22
C ALA A 25 -27.37 5.75 -11.99
N ILE A 26 -26.40 5.78 -11.08
CA ILE A 26 -25.50 6.93 -10.88
C ILE A 26 -24.65 7.18 -12.12
N ALA A 27 -24.03 6.14 -12.69
CA ALA A 27 -23.20 6.25 -13.89
C ALA A 27 -23.96 6.88 -15.06
N LYS A 28 -25.19 6.40 -15.31
CA LYS A 28 -26.09 6.92 -16.36
C LYS A 28 -26.48 8.37 -16.10
N ARG A 29 -26.92 8.71 -14.87
CA ARG A 29 -27.35 10.08 -14.50
C ARG A 29 -26.26 11.11 -14.71
N PHE A 30 -25.05 10.81 -14.24
CA PHE A 30 -23.93 11.76 -14.26
C PHE A 30 -23.04 11.63 -15.50
N LYS A 31 -23.40 10.77 -16.47
CA LYS A 31 -22.61 10.47 -17.68
C LYS A 31 -21.14 10.16 -17.33
N ALA A 32 -20.96 9.35 -16.29
CA ALA A 32 -19.66 9.05 -15.72
C ALA A 32 -19.37 7.56 -15.80
N GLN A 33 -18.08 7.21 -15.82
CA GLN A 33 -17.65 5.83 -15.74
C GLN A 33 -17.53 5.40 -14.28
N VAL A 34 -18.49 4.61 -13.80
CA VAL A 34 -18.44 3.98 -12.48
C VAL A 34 -18.13 2.50 -12.64
N VAL A 35 -17.21 2.00 -11.84
CA VAL A 35 -16.75 0.61 -11.86
C VAL A 35 -16.84 0.07 -10.44
N VAL A 36 -17.38 -1.14 -10.30
CA VAL A 36 -17.56 -1.80 -9.01
C VAL A 36 -16.65 -3.01 -8.93
N GLU A 37 -15.86 -3.10 -7.87
CA GLU A 37 -15.04 -4.27 -7.61
C GLU A 37 -15.87 -5.56 -7.54
N THR A 38 -15.35 -6.63 -8.14
CA THR A 38 -15.94 -7.95 -8.07
C THR A 38 -16.10 -8.41 -6.62
N GLY A 39 -17.27 -8.94 -6.27
CA GLY A 39 -17.58 -9.42 -4.92
C GLY A 39 -18.32 -8.41 -4.03
N LEU A 40 -18.42 -7.14 -4.44
CA LEU A 40 -19.30 -6.19 -3.77
C LEU A 40 -20.76 -6.40 -4.19
N THR A 41 -21.65 -6.46 -3.21
CA THR A 41 -23.10 -6.43 -3.43
C THR A 41 -23.55 -4.97 -3.44
N VAL A 42 -24.01 -4.50 -4.61
CA VAL A 42 -24.55 -3.15 -4.78
C VAL A 42 -26.07 -3.19 -4.63
N PRO A 43 -26.69 -2.29 -3.85
CA PRO A 43 -28.14 -2.23 -3.74
C PRO A 43 -28.78 -1.97 -5.10
N ALA A 44 -29.96 -2.57 -5.34
CA ALA A 44 -30.71 -2.39 -6.58
C ALA A 44 -31.14 -0.93 -6.80
N SER A 45 -31.45 -0.21 -5.71
CA SER A 45 -31.85 1.19 -5.73
C SER A 45 -31.39 1.88 -4.45
N SER A 46 -30.94 3.13 -4.57
CA SER A 46 -30.64 4.01 -3.45
C SER A 46 -31.27 5.37 -3.73
N SER A 47 -32.38 5.67 -3.05
CA SER A 47 -33.10 6.94 -3.27
C SER A 47 -32.28 8.16 -2.84
N ALA A 48 -31.42 7.99 -1.84
CA ALA A 48 -30.50 9.02 -1.35
C ALA A 48 -29.43 9.36 -2.40
N SER A 49 -28.77 8.35 -2.97
CA SER A 49 -27.76 8.59 -4.02
C SER A 49 -28.35 9.22 -5.27
N LEU A 50 -29.55 8.81 -5.67
CA LEU A 50 -30.23 9.36 -6.85
C LEU A 50 -30.80 10.77 -6.66
N ARG A 51 -30.89 11.29 -5.43
CA ARG A 51 -31.29 12.69 -5.18
C ARG A 51 -30.11 13.63 -5.03
N ALA A 52 -28.88 13.11 -5.00
CA ALA A 52 -27.70 13.92 -4.79
C ALA A 52 -27.45 14.93 -5.94
N ALA A 53 -26.92 16.09 -5.57
CA ALA A 53 -26.62 17.18 -6.51
C ALA A 53 -25.35 16.90 -7.35
N THR A 54 -24.41 16.12 -6.81
CA THR A 54 -23.15 15.79 -7.49
C THR A 54 -22.89 14.29 -7.45
N ILE A 55 -22.03 13.80 -8.35
CA ILE A 55 -21.65 12.39 -8.40
C ILE A 55 -20.93 11.95 -7.12
N GLU A 56 -20.10 12.81 -6.53
CA GLU A 56 -19.40 12.54 -5.28
C GLU A 56 -20.40 12.31 -4.16
N LYS A 57 -21.41 13.18 -4.03
CA LYS A 57 -22.46 13.01 -3.04
C LYS A 57 -23.34 11.78 -3.29
N ALA A 58 -23.55 11.43 -4.56
CA ALA A 58 -24.26 10.21 -4.91
C ALA A 58 -23.46 8.95 -4.49
N LEU A 59 -22.16 8.94 -4.76
CA LEU A 59 -21.26 7.84 -4.37
C LEU A 59 -21.08 7.76 -2.85
N ASP A 60 -20.96 8.89 -2.15
CA ASP A 60 -20.94 8.95 -0.68
C ASP A 60 -22.19 8.29 -0.08
N ALA A 61 -23.37 8.64 -0.60
CA ALA A 61 -24.63 8.04 -0.16
C ALA A 61 -24.71 6.54 -0.48
N LEU A 62 -24.22 6.12 -1.66
CA LEU A 62 -24.22 4.71 -2.04
C LEU A 62 -23.30 3.86 -1.15
N VAL A 63 -22.06 4.31 -0.91
CA VAL A 63 -21.13 3.55 -0.06
C VAL A 63 -21.57 3.52 1.41
N ALA A 64 -22.35 4.51 1.86
CA ALA A 64 -22.95 4.49 3.20
C ALA A 64 -23.96 3.34 3.39
N GLU A 65 -24.59 2.87 2.31
CA GLU A 65 -25.49 1.71 2.30
C GLU A 65 -24.75 0.37 2.11
N MET A 66 -23.43 0.41 1.89
CA MET A 66 -22.58 -0.75 1.61
C MET A 66 -21.46 -0.84 2.65
N PRO A 67 -21.71 -1.45 3.84
CA PRO A 67 -20.72 -1.58 4.89
C PRO A 67 -19.42 -2.23 4.40
N GLY A 68 -18.28 -1.68 4.83
CA GLY A 68 -16.98 -2.18 4.40
C GLY A 68 -16.62 -1.83 2.95
N SER A 69 -17.33 -0.89 2.32
CA SER A 69 -16.96 -0.34 1.00
C SER A 69 -16.51 1.12 1.09
N THR A 70 -15.78 1.56 0.07
CA THR A 70 -15.38 2.95 -0.12
C THR A 70 -15.30 3.24 -1.61
N TRP A 71 -15.13 4.51 -1.99
CA TRP A 71 -14.96 4.89 -3.40
C TRP A 71 -13.71 5.74 -3.61
N ARG A 72 -13.14 5.65 -4.82
CA ARG A 72 -11.99 6.47 -5.25
C ARG A 72 -12.22 7.03 -6.65
N ARG A 73 -11.70 8.24 -6.87
CA ARG A 73 -11.58 8.81 -8.20
C ARG A 73 -10.22 8.48 -8.78
N LEU A 74 -10.21 7.85 -9.94
CA LEU A 74 -9.02 7.47 -10.67
C LEU A 74 -8.96 8.26 -11.97
N HIS A 75 -7.77 8.70 -12.33
CA HIS A 75 -7.48 9.26 -13.64
C HIS A 75 -6.61 8.25 -14.37
N VAL A 76 -7.18 7.61 -15.40
CA VAL A 76 -6.54 6.51 -16.13
C VAL A 76 -6.22 6.99 -17.54
N GLN A 77 -4.95 6.92 -17.91
CA GLN A 77 -4.56 7.07 -19.31
C GLN A 77 -4.79 5.72 -20.00
N VAL A 78 -5.67 5.71 -21.00
CA VAL A 78 -5.92 4.53 -21.81
C VAL A 78 -5.34 4.79 -23.20
N PRO A 79 -4.21 4.16 -23.55
CA PRO A 79 -3.64 4.29 -24.88
C PRO A 79 -4.67 3.90 -25.94
N SER A 80 -4.73 4.65 -27.04
CA SER A 80 -5.65 4.38 -28.15
C SER A 80 -5.61 2.92 -28.57
N GLY A 81 -6.78 2.28 -28.67
CA GLY A 81 -6.92 0.88 -29.06
C GLY A 81 -6.69 -0.16 -27.96
N LYS A 82 -6.36 0.24 -26.72
CA LYS A 82 -6.29 -0.68 -25.59
C LYS A 82 -7.59 -0.70 -24.76
N PRO A 83 -8.01 -1.86 -24.25
CA PRO A 83 -9.15 -1.93 -23.34
C PRO A 83 -8.83 -1.23 -22.01
N MET A 84 -9.87 -0.70 -21.37
CA MET A 84 -9.76 -0.20 -19.99
C MET A 84 -9.36 -1.35 -19.05
N PRO A 85 -8.48 -1.12 -18.06
CA PRO A 85 -8.21 -2.12 -17.04
C PRO A 85 -9.50 -2.57 -16.33
N THR A 86 -9.54 -3.85 -15.93
CA THR A 86 -10.69 -4.42 -15.22
C THR A 86 -10.87 -3.79 -13.83
N ALA A 87 -12.08 -3.88 -13.27
CA ALA A 87 -12.39 -3.42 -11.91
C ALA A 87 -11.39 -3.95 -10.87
N ARG A 88 -11.10 -5.25 -10.95
CA ARG A 88 -10.12 -5.93 -10.08
C ARG A 88 -8.72 -5.34 -10.25
N ALA A 89 -8.24 -5.18 -11.49
CA ALA A 89 -6.91 -4.62 -11.73
C ALA A 89 -6.79 -3.17 -11.24
N LEU A 90 -7.86 -2.37 -11.32
CA LEU A 90 -7.90 -1.02 -10.75
C LEU A 90 -7.88 -1.06 -9.21
N ALA A 91 -8.68 -1.94 -8.59
CA ALA A 91 -8.72 -2.09 -7.13
C ALA A 91 -7.36 -2.53 -6.57
N ASP A 92 -6.70 -3.50 -7.20
CA ASP A 92 -5.37 -3.98 -6.79
C ASP A 92 -4.32 -2.86 -6.85
N ARG A 93 -4.35 -2.03 -7.91
CA ARG A 93 -3.46 -0.87 -8.04
C ARG A 93 -3.73 0.18 -6.97
N VAL A 94 -4.99 0.49 -6.70
CA VAL A 94 -5.37 1.44 -5.62
C VAL A 94 -4.84 0.94 -4.29
N ARG A 95 -5.04 -0.34 -3.95
CA ARG A 95 -4.55 -0.92 -2.70
C ARG A 95 -3.03 -0.93 -2.59
N MET A 96 -2.33 -1.19 -3.70
CA MET A 96 -0.88 -1.15 -3.76
C MET A 96 -0.38 0.27 -3.44
N VAL A 97 -0.95 1.29 -4.09
CA VAL A 97 -0.58 2.70 -3.86
C VAL A 97 -0.94 3.13 -2.44
N GLU A 98 -2.17 2.87 -1.98
CA GLU A 98 -2.59 3.20 -0.61
C GLU A 98 -1.80 2.44 0.47
N GLY A 99 -1.25 1.26 0.14
CA GLY A 99 -0.34 0.53 1.02
C GLY A 99 1.06 1.11 1.11
N GLN A 100 1.43 1.93 0.13
CA GLN A 100 2.71 2.65 0.06
C GLN A 100 2.57 4.12 0.52
N SER A 101 1.33 4.65 0.61
CA SER A 101 1.04 5.99 1.13
C SER A 101 1.64 6.19 2.52
N GLY A 102 2.81 6.83 2.56
CA GLY A 102 3.62 7.05 3.76
C GLY A 102 5.12 7.08 3.47
N ALA A 103 5.58 6.44 2.39
CA ALA A 103 6.96 6.48 1.93
C ALA A 103 7.05 7.15 0.55
N ASN A 104 7.90 8.17 0.42
CA ASN A 104 8.32 8.62 -0.90
C ASN A 104 9.26 7.56 -1.46
N LEU A 105 8.84 6.85 -2.50
CA LEU A 105 9.61 5.76 -3.10
C LEU A 105 10.14 6.23 -4.45
N VAL A 106 11.43 6.04 -4.66
CA VAL A 106 12.08 6.19 -5.97
C VAL A 106 12.50 4.80 -6.41
N ILE A 107 11.89 4.32 -7.49
CA ILE A 107 12.21 3.03 -8.10
C ILE A 107 13.03 3.31 -9.34
N GLU A 108 14.33 3.07 -9.27
CA GLU A 108 15.19 3.10 -10.44
C GLU A 108 15.02 1.81 -11.26
N LYS A 109 14.96 1.94 -12.57
CA LYS A 109 15.03 0.86 -13.54
C LYS A 109 16.30 1.06 -14.36
N PRO A 110 17.43 0.46 -13.93
CA PRO A 110 18.74 0.70 -14.55
C PRO A 110 18.78 0.32 -16.03
N ALA A 111 18.03 -0.72 -16.40
CA ALA A 111 18.01 -1.27 -17.77
C ALA A 111 17.45 -0.30 -18.83
N ASP A 112 16.62 0.68 -18.45
CA ASP A 112 16.07 1.68 -19.37
C ASP A 112 16.31 3.12 -18.90
N THR A 113 17.24 3.31 -17.95
CA THR A 113 17.64 4.60 -17.38
C THR A 113 16.46 5.47 -16.93
N ARG A 114 15.41 4.84 -16.39
CA ARG A 114 14.22 5.52 -15.87
C ARG A 114 14.10 5.38 -14.37
N ALA A 115 13.58 6.41 -13.72
CA ALA A 115 13.13 6.35 -12.33
C ALA A 115 11.63 6.60 -12.26
N THR A 116 10.92 5.82 -11.44
CA THR A 116 9.51 6.04 -11.10
C THR A 116 9.44 6.56 -9.69
N VAL A 117 8.87 7.76 -9.51
CA VAL A 117 8.65 8.33 -8.18
C VAL A 117 7.20 8.10 -7.79
N LEU A 118 6.98 7.36 -6.70
CA LEU A 118 5.70 7.32 -6.00
C LEU A 118 5.76 8.33 -4.86
N MET A 119 5.07 9.45 -5.05
CA MET A 119 4.89 10.47 -4.02
C MET A 119 3.66 10.13 -3.17
N GLY A 120 3.75 10.41 -1.86
CA GLY A 120 2.61 10.29 -0.95
C GLY A 120 1.47 11.27 -1.26
N ASN A 121 0.51 11.40 -0.34
CA ASN A 121 -0.66 12.26 -0.52
C ASN A 121 -0.25 13.74 -0.64
N TYR A 122 -0.61 14.39 -1.75
CA TYR A 122 -0.39 15.83 -1.96
C TYR A 122 -1.71 16.55 -2.23
N SER A 123 -1.78 17.82 -1.84
CA SER A 123 -2.93 18.68 -2.16
C SER A 123 -2.97 18.96 -3.65
N VAL A 124 -4.10 18.64 -4.29
CA VAL A 124 -4.33 18.97 -5.70
C VAL A 124 -4.85 20.40 -5.83
N THR A 125 -4.30 21.15 -6.79
CA THR A 125 -4.76 22.52 -7.09
C THR A 125 -6.00 22.50 -8.01
N PRO A 126 -6.77 23.60 -8.12
CA PRO A 126 -7.87 23.68 -9.07
C PRO A 126 -7.45 23.46 -10.54
N ALA A 127 -6.22 23.85 -10.88
CA ALA A 127 -5.65 23.69 -12.23
C ALA A 127 -5.40 22.22 -12.61
N TYR A 128 -5.22 21.33 -11.64
CA TYR A 128 -4.93 19.91 -11.85
C TYR A 128 -5.91 19.21 -12.80
N ARG A 129 -7.21 19.54 -12.72
CA ARG A 129 -8.23 18.96 -13.60
C ARG A 129 -8.03 19.34 -15.07
N SER A 130 -7.58 20.58 -15.32
CA SER A 130 -7.30 21.06 -16.67
C SER A 130 -6.07 20.37 -17.26
N GLU A 131 -5.05 20.09 -16.44
CA GLU A 131 -3.83 19.40 -16.85
C GLU A 131 -4.10 17.93 -17.20
N LEU A 132 -4.90 17.23 -16.38
CA LEU A 132 -5.32 15.86 -16.67
C LEU A 132 -6.08 15.73 -17.99
N THR A 133 -6.91 16.74 -18.29
CA THR A 133 -7.67 16.78 -19.55
C THR A 133 -6.74 16.97 -20.75
N LYS A 134 -5.75 17.87 -20.65
CA LYS A 134 -4.71 18.07 -21.68
C LYS A 134 -3.88 16.81 -21.90
N ALA A 135 -3.60 16.06 -20.84
CA ALA A 135 -2.86 14.81 -20.89
C ALA A 135 -3.72 13.58 -21.28
N GLN A 136 -4.96 13.81 -21.73
CA GLN A 136 -5.88 12.78 -22.22
C GLN A 136 -6.22 11.67 -21.21
N TYR A 137 -6.19 11.99 -19.92
CA TYR A 137 -6.64 11.06 -18.89
C TYR A 137 -8.17 10.98 -18.86
N ARG A 138 -8.69 9.77 -18.65
CA ARG A 138 -10.12 9.52 -18.42
C ARG A 138 -10.39 9.38 -16.94
N THR A 139 -11.48 9.99 -16.46
CA THR A 139 -11.88 9.87 -15.05
C THR A 139 -12.77 8.64 -14.87
N VAL A 140 -12.40 7.79 -13.92
CA VAL A 140 -13.13 6.59 -13.53
C VAL A 140 -13.40 6.65 -12.03
N TYR A 141 -14.62 6.31 -11.62
CA TYR A 141 -15.00 6.19 -10.21
C TYR A 141 -15.03 4.71 -9.85
N LEU A 142 -14.19 4.30 -8.91
CA LEU A 142 -14.08 2.91 -8.48
C LEU A 142 -14.73 2.77 -7.10
N ILE A 143 -15.68 1.84 -6.95
CA ILE A 143 -16.19 1.36 -5.67
C ILE A 143 -15.45 0.07 -5.33
N LEU A 144 -14.85 0.01 -4.16
CA LEU A 144 -14.00 -1.10 -3.71
C LEU A 144 -14.22 -1.40 -2.23
N HIS A 145 -13.80 -2.57 -1.78
CA HIS A 145 -13.78 -2.87 -0.35
C HIS A 145 -12.85 -1.89 0.37
N ALA A 146 -13.36 -1.26 1.43
CA ALA A 146 -12.58 -0.43 2.32
C ALA A 146 -11.50 -1.30 2.96
N ARG A 147 -10.26 -0.84 2.85
CA ARG A 147 -9.18 -1.42 3.66
C ARG A 147 -9.48 -1.07 5.12
N ALA A 148 -9.43 -2.05 6.01
CA ALA A 148 -9.47 -1.77 7.44
C ALA A 148 -8.41 -0.70 7.74
N PRO A 149 -8.74 0.36 8.50
CA PRO A 149 -7.74 1.30 8.96
C PRO A 149 -6.65 0.49 9.64
N ARG A 150 -5.41 0.55 9.13
CA ARG A 150 -4.28 0.21 9.97
C ARG A 150 -4.29 1.30 11.04
N GLU A 151 -4.77 0.96 12.23
CA GLU A 151 -4.71 1.81 13.41
C GLU A 151 -3.34 2.48 13.46
N SER A 152 -3.34 3.78 13.18
CA SER A 152 -2.21 4.64 13.51
C SER A 152 -2.19 4.75 15.03
N ALA A 153 -1.12 4.25 15.65
CA ALA A 153 -0.68 4.60 17.00
C ALA A 153 -1.65 4.30 18.17
N ALA A 154 -2.25 3.11 18.24
CA ALA A 154 -2.72 2.57 19.50
C ALA A 154 -1.60 1.75 20.18
N LYS A 155 -1.36 2.03 21.46
CA LYS A 155 -0.43 1.34 22.38
C LYS A 155 -0.33 -0.17 22.09
N PRO A 156 0.83 -0.81 22.31
CA PRO A 156 0.94 -2.26 22.29
C PRO A 156 0.13 -2.82 23.46
N GLN A 157 -1.17 -3.05 23.24
CA GLN A 157 -1.93 -4.00 24.03
C GLN A 157 -1.43 -5.38 23.60
N ALA A 158 -0.62 -5.95 24.48
CA ALA A 158 -0.48 -7.39 24.57
C ALA A 158 -1.88 -8.00 24.68
N ASP A 159 -2.37 -8.62 23.60
CA ASP A 159 -2.83 -10.00 23.69
C ASP A 159 -3.16 -10.61 22.31
N GLU A 160 -2.77 -11.88 22.20
CA GLU A 160 -3.27 -12.93 21.31
C GLU A 160 -3.51 -12.59 19.82
N ARG A 161 -2.43 -12.61 19.03
CA ARG A 161 -2.48 -13.05 17.63
C ARG A 161 -1.54 -14.23 17.41
N ALA A 162 -2.06 -15.25 16.74
CA ALA A 162 -1.45 -16.54 16.45
C ALA A 162 0.00 -16.44 15.89
N PRO A 163 0.86 -17.46 16.13
CA PRO A 163 2.32 -17.35 16.06
C PRO A 163 2.91 -17.49 14.64
N GLN A 164 2.23 -17.01 13.58
CA GLN A 164 2.61 -17.36 12.20
C GLN A 164 3.29 -16.24 11.38
N ASP A 165 3.38 -15.01 11.91
CA ASP A 165 3.93 -13.85 11.15
C ASP A 165 5.19 -13.25 11.80
N GLN A 166 5.55 -13.66 13.03
CA GLN A 166 6.77 -13.20 13.70
C GLN A 166 8.02 -13.96 13.25
N SER A 167 7.89 -15.21 12.78
CA SER A 167 9.02 -15.97 12.26
C SER A 167 9.61 -15.31 11.03
N VAL A 168 8.79 -14.78 10.11
CA VAL A 168 9.28 -14.18 8.87
C VAL A 168 10.12 -12.92 9.13
N VAL A 169 9.71 -12.08 10.09
CA VAL A 169 10.48 -10.88 10.44
C VAL A 169 11.78 -11.24 11.18
N VAL A 170 11.74 -12.27 12.03
CA VAL A 170 12.92 -12.76 12.75
C VAL A 170 13.90 -13.47 11.80
N ASP A 171 13.39 -14.24 10.84
CA ASP A 171 14.19 -14.97 9.84
C ASP A 171 14.86 -13.99 8.86
N VAL A 172 14.11 -13.00 8.34
CA VAL A 172 14.68 -11.98 7.44
C VAL A 172 15.74 -11.13 8.17
N PHE A 173 15.52 -10.81 9.45
CA PHE A 173 16.51 -10.08 10.24
C PHE A 173 17.71 -10.96 10.61
N GLY A 174 17.49 -12.25 10.87
CA GLY A 174 18.53 -13.26 11.09
C GLY A 174 19.42 -13.42 9.86
N ASP A 175 18.84 -13.48 8.67
CA ASP A 175 19.56 -13.54 7.39
C ASP A 175 20.38 -12.26 7.14
N MET A 176 19.81 -11.08 7.44
CA MET A 176 20.56 -9.81 7.35
C MET A 176 21.74 -9.78 8.31
N LEU A 177 21.57 -10.24 9.56
CA LEU A 177 22.65 -10.32 10.53
C LEU A 177 23.70 -11.36 10.14
N GLY A 178 23.30 -12.53 9.64
CA GLY A 178 24.21 -13.56 9.14
C GLY A 178 25.04 -13.05 7.96
N THR A 179 24.42 -12.32 7.03
CA THR A 179 25.10 -11.66 5.92
C THR A 179 26.06 -10.60 6.42
N PHE A 180 25.64 -9.79 7.41
CA PHE A 180 26.47 -8.75 8.02
C PHE A 180 27.72 -9.33 8.70
N PHE A 181 27.61 -10.41 9.47
CA PHE A 181 28.75 -11.09 10.09
C PHE A 181 29.65 -11.84 9.10
N SER A 182 29.17 -12.03 7.86
CA SER A 182 29.93 -12.64 6.77
C SER A 182 30.68 -11.62 5.90
N LEU A 183 30.48 -10.31 6.13
CA LEU A 183 31.24 -9.24 5.47
C LEU A 183 32.67 -9.14 6.03
N ASP A 184 33.59 -8.53 5.28
CA ASP A 184 34.95 -8.27 5.78
C ASP A 184 34.94 -7.34 7.02
N PRO A 185 35.88 -7.50 7.98
CA PRO A 185 35.89 -6.80 9.26
C PRO A 185 35.79 -5.27 9.15
N ASP A 186 36.39 -4.68 8.12
CA ASP A 186 36.36 -3.22 7.89
C ASP A 186 34.97 -2.75 7.45
N SER A 187 34.27 -3.55 6.65
CA SER A 187 32.90 -3.27 6.21
C SER A 187 31.89 -3.46 7.33
N GLN A 188 32.14 -4.41 8.24
CA GLN A 188 31.37 -4.57 9.48
C GLN A 188 31.51 -3.33 10.37
N GLN A 189 32.74 -2.83 10.55
CA GLN A 189 32.97 -1.62 11.35
C GLN A 189 32.29 -0.39 10.75
N ALA A 190 32.40 -0.18 9.44
CA ALA A 190 31.76 0.94 8.75
C ALA A 190 30.22 0.87 8.85
N GLY A 191 29.64 -0.31 8.62
CA GLY A 191 28.20 -0.53 8.75
C GLY A 191 27.70 -0.34 10.18
N MET A 192 28.48 -0.77 11.17
CA MET A 192 28.13 -0.60 12.59
C MET A 192 28.24 0.87 13.04
N GLN A 193 29.22 1.62 12.54
CA GLN A 193 29.32 3.06 12.81
C GLN A 193 28.11 3.82 12.24
N GLN A 194 27.69 3.48 11.03
CA GLN A 194 26.50 4.08 10.41
C GLN A 194 25.21 3.69 11.14
N ALA A 195 25.09 2.42 11.57
CA ALA A 195 23.96 1.98 12.37
C ALA A 195 23.90 2.71 13.72
N MET A 196 25.05 2.93 14.36
CA MET A 196 25.13 3.68 15.62
C MET A 196 24.83 5.17 15.44
N SER A 197 25.24 5.79 14.32
CA SER A 197 24.88 7.19 14.06
C SER A 197 23.38 7.35 13.86
N LEU A 198 22.74 6.43 13.12
CA LEU A 198 21.29 6.41 12.95
C LEU A 198 20.59 6.19 14.28
N LEU A 199 21.07 5.25 15.09
CA LEU A 199 20.53 4.99 16.41
C LEU A 199 20.57 6.24 17.30
N GLN A 200 21.64 7.02 17.25
CA GLN A 200 21.77 8.26 18.04
C GLN A 200 20.81 9.36 17.59
N THR A 201 20.39 9.36 16.32
CA THR A 201 19.39 10.33 15.82
C THR A 201 17.95 10.01 16.21
N LEU A 202 17.68 8.76 16.63
CA LEU A 202 16.37 8.35 17.11
C LEU A 202 16.10 8.90 18.52
N ASP A 203 14.83 9.18 18.81
CA ASP A 203 14.40 9.59 20.15
C ASP A 203 14.60 8.46 21.19
N PRO A 204 14.67 8.78 22.49
CA PRO A 204 14.93 7.79 23.54
C PRO A 204 13.98 6.58 23.56
N GLY A 205 12.71 6.75 23.21
CA GLY A 205 11.73 5.65 23.18
C GLY A 205 11.98 4.73 22.00
N SER A 206 12.12 5.29 20.80
CA SER A 206 12.40 4.53 19.58
C SER A 206 13.73 3.76 19.66
N ARG A 207 14.74 4.31 20.36
CA ARG A 207 15.99 3.60 20.62
C ARG A 207 15.78 2.38 21.51
N ALA A 208 15.00 2.50 22.58
CA ALA A 208 14.72 1.40 23.50
C ALA A 208 13.94 0.27 22.80
N ASP A 209 12.96 0.62 21.98
CA ASP A 209 12.17 -0.33 21.21
C ASP A 209 13.02 -1.05 20.15
N PHE A 210 13.89 -0.31 19.46
CA PHE A 210 14.81 -0.89 18.48
C PHE A 210 15.78 -1.88 19.13
N VAL A 211 16.42 -1.50 20.25
CA VAL A 211 17.34 -2.37 21.00
C VAL A 211 16.60 -3.61 21.51
N THR A 212 15.38 -3.46 22.02
CA THR A 212 14.57 -4.58 22.51
C THR A 212 14.19 -5.53 21.38
N THR A 213 13.83 -4.99 20.22
CA THR A 213 13.47 -5.77 19.03
C THR A 213 14.69 -6.53 18.50
N MET A 214 15.84 -5.85 18.41
CA MET A 214 17.11 -6.46 18.02
C MET A 214 17.50 -7.57 18.99
N TRP A 215 17.40 -7.34 20.30
CA TRP A 215 17.69 -8.37 21.29
C TRP A 215 16.77 -9.57 21.14
N ARG A 216 15.48 -9.37 20.87
CA ARG A 216 14.54 -10.48 20.67
C ARG A 216 14.85 -11.30 19.42
N SER A 217 15.24 -10.66 18.31
CA SER A 217 15.51 -11.32 17.03
C SER A 217 16.86 -12.06 16.97
N MET A 218 17.79 -11.81 17.90
CA MET A 218 19.04 -12.58 17.97
C MET A 218 18.80 -14.05 18.31
N SER A 219 19.61 -14.95 17.74
CA SER A 219 19.57 -16.37 18.08
C SER A 219 19.97 -16.61 19.56
N PRO A 220 19.49 -17.71 20.18
CA PRO A 220 19.87 -18.08 21.55
C PRO A 220 21.38 -18.21 21.73
N GLU A 221 22.09 -18.71 20.72
CA GLU A 221 23.54 -18.91 20.74
C GLU A 221 24.29 -17.57 20.76
N LEU A 222 23.84 -16.61 19.94
CA LEU A 222 24.42 -15.28 19.89
C LEU A 222 24.16 -14.50 21.18
N LYS A 223 22.93 -14.60 21.73
CA LYS A 223 22.58 -14.04 23.05
C LYS A 223 23.49 -14.60 24.15
N ALA A 224 23.70 -15.92 24.16
CA ALA A 224 24.57 -16.56 25.14
C ALA A 224 26.03 -16.11 24.99
N ASP A 225 26.50 -15.91 23.76
CA ASP A 225 27.87 -15.45 23.53
C ASP A 225 28.10 -14.00 23.96
N ILE A 226 27.14 -13.13 23.68
CA ILE A 226 27.14 -11.74 24.15
C ILE A 226 27.08 -11.68 25.69
N ALA A 227 26.22 -12.48 26.32
CA ALA A 227 26.17 -12.56 27.78
C ALA A 227 27.53 -12.99 28.37
N ARG A 228 28.21 -13.96 27.74
CA ARG A 228 29.56 -14.40 28.13
C ARG A 228 30.62 -13.32 27.89
N SER A 229 30.52 -12.51 26.84
CA SER A 229 31.48 -11.45 26.57
C SER A 229 31.33 -10.28 27.57
N ILE A 230 30.09 -9.92 27.93
CA ILE A 230 29.79 -8.91 28.95
C ILE A 230 30.31 -9.34 30.32
N MET A 231 30.02 -10.58 30.74
CA MET A 231 30.55 -11.09 32.02
C MET A 231 32.08 -11.10 32.07
N ARG A 232 32.75 -11.47 30.97
CA ARG A 232 34.22 -11.39 30.87
C ARG A 232 34.72 -9.94 30.97
N TYR A 233 34.06 -9.00 30.31
CA TYR A 233 34.42 -7.59 30.37
C TYR A 233 34.26 -7.02 31.78
N GLU A 234 33.17 -7.36 32.49
CA GLU A 234 32.96 -6.93 33.87
C GLU A 234 33.99 -7.54 34.83
N GLN A 235 34.35 -8.81 34.65
CA GLN A 235 35.41 -9.46 35.42
C GLN A 235 36.77 -8.81 35.18
N MET A 236 37.09 -8.41 33.95
CA MET A 236 38.32 -7.66 33.65
C MET A 236 38.29 -6.26 34.25
N ARG A 237 37.16 -5.56 34.16
CA ARG A 237 36.98 -4.23 34.77
C ARG A 237 37.09 -4.25 36.29
N GLN A 238 36.59 -5.30 36.95
CA GLN A 238 36.71 -5.47 38.40
C GLN A 238 38.12 -5.90 38.84
N ARG A 239 38.94 -6.44 37.94
CA ARG A 239 40.32 -6.85 38.25
C ARG A 239 41.34 -5.72 38.20
N GLY A 240 40.98 -4.53 37.70
CA GLY A 240 41.87 -3.38 37.58
C GLY A 240 43.04 -3.62 36.60
N PRO A 241 43.73 -2.56 36.14
CA PRO A 241 45.01 -2.72 35.45
C PRO A 241 46.10 -3.29 36.37
#